data_AF-A0A940SKK6-F1
#
_entry.id   AF-A0A940SKK6-F1
#
_cell.length_a   1.000
_cell.length_b   1.000
_cell.length_c   1.000
_cell.angle_alpha   90.00
_cell.angle_beta   90.00
_cell.angle_gamma   90.00
#
_symmetry.space_group_name_H-M   'P 1'
#
loop_
_entity.id
_entity.type
_entity.pdbx_description
1 polymer ?
#
loop_
_entity_poly.entity_id
_entity_poly.type
_entity_poly.pdbx_seq_one_letter_code
_entity_poly.pdbx_strand_id
1 'polypeptide(L)'
;MNELYQQIETMPGVGEKRAAKYHKMGIDTPYDLLHHFPRSYIDYTSPVMIADAENGIPCAVRCTVVQKLAPAFVRRGFSLYRVIVTDGVSDMAL
;
A
#
# COMPACT_ATOMS: atom_id res chain seq x y z
N MET A 1 -19.53 -28.82 6.13
CA MET A 1 -18.16 -28.92 6.68
C MET A 1 -17.68 -27.48 6.88
N ASN A 2 -17.06 -27.15 8.02
CA ASN A 2 -16.86 -25.75 8.41
C ASN A 2 -15.55 -25.21 7.80
N GLU A 3 -15.66 -24.49 6.68
CA GLU A 3 -14.52 -24.02 5.85
C GLU A 3 -13.51 -23.16 6.63
N LEU A 4 -13.96 -22.49 7.70
CA LEU A 4 -13.13 -21.61 8.54
C LEU A 4 -11.96 -22.32 9.23
N TYR A 5 -12.05 -23.62 9.45
CA TYR A 5 -11.06 -24.41 10.17
C TYR A 5 -10.22 -25.30 9.24
N GLN A 6 -10.35 -25.14 7.93
CA GLN A 6 -9.45 -25.78 6.98
C GLN A 6 -8.10 -25.07 6.94
N GLN A 7 -7.12 -25.71 6.32
CA GLN A 7 -5.81 -25.10 6.10
C GLN A 7 -5.94 -23.84 5.23
N ILE A 8 -5.12 -22.83 5.52
CA ILE A 8 -5.20 -21.51 4.87
C ILE A 8 -5.05 -21.56 3.34
N GLU A 9 -4.40 -22.60 2.78
CA GLU A 9 -4.25 -22.88 1.36
C GLU A 9 -5.56 -23.16 0.63
N THR A 10 -6.61 -23.61 1.34
CA THR A 10 -7.91 -23.86 0.71
C THR A 10 -8.62 -22.56 0.35
N MET A 11 -8.18 -21.43 0.91
CA MET A 11 -8.73 -20.11 0.63
C MET A 11 -8.30 -19.61 -0.77
N PRO A 12 -9.25 -19.15 -1.61
CA PRO A 12 -8.94 -18.60 -2.92
C PRO A 12 -7.89 -17.47 -2.85
N GLY A 13 -6.87 -17.55 -3.70
CA GLY A 13 -5.79 -16.58 -3.73
C GLY A 13 -4.66 -16.81 -2.70
N VAL A 14 -4.70 -17.91 -1.94
CA VAL A 14 -3.59 -18.36 -1.09
C VAL A 14 -2.90 -19.57 -1.73
N GLY A 15 -1.89 -19.30 -2.56
CA GLY A 15 -0.95 -20.33 -3.01
C GLY A 15 0.17 -20.58 -2.00
N GLU A 16 1.00 -21.58 -2.26
CA GLU A 16 2.12 -22.03 -1.41
C GLU A 16 2.98 -20.88 -0.85
N LYS A 17 3.37 -19.91 -1.69
CA LYS A 17 4.19 -18.77 -1.26
C LYS A 17 3.49 -17.84 -0.27
N ARG A 18 2.16 -17.71 -0.35
CA ARG A 18 1.36 -16.90 0.58
C ARG A 18 1.09 -17.68 1.86
N ALA A 19 0.77 -18.97 1.74
CA ALA A 19 0.59 -19.88 2.88
C ALA A 19 1.83 -19.90 3.78
N ALA A 20 3.03 -20.06 3.20
CA ALA A 20 4.29 -20.02 3.96
C ALA A 20 4.47 -18.71 4.76
N LYS A 21 3.95 -17.58 4.27
CA LYS A 21 3.97 -16.31 5.01
C LYS A 21 2.95 -16.29 6.16
N TYR A 22 1.77 -16.86 5.95
CA TYR A 22 0.74 -16.99 6.99
C TYR A 22 1.20 -17.91 8.13
N HIS A 23 1.74 -19.09 7.81
CA HIS A 23 2.31 -19.98 8.82
C HIS A 23 3.44 -19.31 9.63
N LYS A 24 4.29 -18.51 8.97
CA LYS A 24 5.32 -17.74 9.67
C LYS A 24 4.74 -16.70 10.65
N MET A 25 3.51 -16.25 10.42
CA MET A 25 2.77 -15.35 11.32
C MET A 25 1.90 -16.12 12.34
N GLY A 26 1.93 -17.46 12.35
CA GLY A 26 1.09 -18.30 13.21
C GLY A 26 -0.37 -18.37 12.77
N ILE A 27 -0.63 -18.18 11.47
CA ILE A 27 -1.97 -18.22 10.87
C ILE A 27 -2.06 -19.51 10.05
N ASP A 28 -2.79 -20.51 10.57
CA ASP A 28 -2.90 -21.83 9.94
C ASP A 28 -4.26 -22.02 9.26
N THR A 29 -5.28 -21.28 9.71
CA THR A 29 -6.66 -21.39 9.21
C THR A 29 -7.26 -20.02 8.85
N PRO A 30 -8.32 -19.97 8.02
CA PRO A 30 -9.08 -18.74 7.80
C PRO A 30 -9.63 -18.12 9.10
N TYR A 31 -9.95 -18.95 10.10
CA TYR A 31 -10.36 -18.48 11.42
C TYR A 31 -9.25 -17.67 12.11
N ASP A 32 -8.01 -18.13 12.06
CA ASP A 32 -6.86 -17.41 12.63
C ASP A 32 -6.64 -16.09 11.90
N LEU A 33 -6.79 -16.08 10.57
CA LEU A 33 -6.64 -14.86 9.77
C LEU A 33 -7.70 -13.81 10.11
N LEU A 34 -8.96 -14.22 10.33
CA LEU A 34 -10.03 -13.30 10.74
C LEU A 34 -9.75 -12.65 12.10
N HIS A 35 -9.09 -13.37 13.01
CA HIS A 35 -8.70 -12.87 14.33
C HIS A 35 -7.32 -12.19 14.34
N HIS A 36 -6.65 -12.11 13.19
CA HIS A 36 -5.41 -11.38 13.03
C HIS A 36 -5.70 -9.90 12.72
N PHE A 37 -6.12 -9.16 13.74
CA PHE A 37 -6.51 -7.75 13.59
C PHE A 37 -5.32 -6.87 13.16
N PRO A 38 -5.57 -5.82 12.34
CA PRO A 38 -4.54 -4.83 11.99
C PRO A 38 -3.96 -4.17 13.24
N ARG A 39 -2.63 -3.97 13.27
CA ARG A 39 -1.96 -3.25 14.35
C ARG A 39 -2.40 -1.79 14.45
N SER A 40 -2.65 -1.16 13.30
CA SER A 40 -3.07 0.22 13.16
C SER A 40 -3.74 0.41 11.80
N TYR A 41 -4.49 1.49 11.67
CA TYR A 41 -5.09 1.92 10.40
C TYR A 41 -4.41 3.19 9.93
N ILE A 42 -4.26 3.32 8.61
CA ILE A 42 -3.91 4.60 7.98
C ILE A 42 -5.22 5.22 7.49
N ASP A 43 -5.50 6.44 7.92
CA ASP A 43 -6.71 7.17 7.55
C ASP A 43 -6.45 8.06 6.34
N TYR A 44 -7.24 7.85 5.27
CA TYR A 44 -7.20 8.64 4.04
C TYR A 44 -8.49 9.45 3.80
N THR A 45 -9.37 9.56 4.80
CA THR A 45 -10.67 10.23 4.68
C THR A 45 -10.56 11.75 4.62
N SER A 46 -9.49 12.33 5.16
CA SER A 46 -9.26 13.78 5.26
C SER A 46 -7.96 14.18 4.56
N PRO A 47 -7.92 14.21 3.22
CA PRO A 47 -6.75 14.68 2.50
C PRO A 47 -6.56 16.20 2.69
N VAL A 48 -5.30 16.62 2.79
CA VAL A 48 -4.90 18.03 2.82
C VAL A 48 -4.52 18.52 1.42
N MET A 49 -4.49 19.84 1.22
CA MET A 49 -3.93 20.43 0.00
C MET A 49 -2.40 20.29 0.01
N ILE A 50 -1.79 20.32 -1.17
CA ILE A 50 -0.32 20.25 -1.31
C ILE A 50 0.36 21.36 -0.51
N ALA A 51 -0.20 22.57 -0.55
CA ALA A 51 0.34 23.73 0.16
C ALA A 51 0.26 23.60 1.69
N ASP A 52 -0.66 22.78 2.20
CA ASP A 52 -0.89 22.57 3.64
C ASP A 52 -0.14 21.34 4.17
N ALA A 53 0.54 20.59 3.31
CA ALA A 53 1.29 19.41 3.71
C ALA A 53 2.55 19.79 4.52
N GLU A 54 2.57 19.44 5.80
CA GLU A 54 3.71 19.70 6.68
C GLU A 54 4.89 18.76 6.41
N ASN A 55 6.09 19.33 6.29
CA ASN A 55 7.31 18.57 6.05
C ASN A 55 7.58 17.58 7.20
N GLY A 56 7.75 16.30 6.84
CA GLY A 56 8.07 15.23 7.79
C GLY A 56 6.85 14.63 8.50
N ILE A 57 5.64 15.14 8.24
CA ILE A 57 4.41 14.56 8.77
C ILE A 57 3.71 13.76 7.64
N PRO A 58 3.48 12.45 7.83
CA PRO A 58 2.70 11.68 6.88
C PRO A 58 1.27 12.23 6.78
N CYS A 59 0.87 12.64 5.59
CA CYS A 59 -0.47 13.11 5.28
C CYS A 59 -0.96 12.52 3.96
N ALA A 60 -2.29 12.54 3.77
CA ALA A 60 -2.91 12.16 2.51
C ALA A 60 -3.10 13.41 1.66
N VAL A 61 -2.77 13.34 0.37
CA VAL A 61 -3.02 14.42 -0.59
C VAL A 61 -3.71 13.82 -1.81
N ARG A 62 -4.86 14.37 -2.19
CA ARG A 62 -5.60 13.93 -3.38
C ARG A 62 -5.18 14.76 -4.58
N CYS A 63 -4.50 14.14 -5.55
CA CYS A 63 -3.99 14.83 -6.73
C CYS A 63 -4.37 14.13 -8.03
N THR A 64 -4.26 14.87 -9.14
CA THR A 64 -4.31 14.35 -10.51
C THR A 64 -2.92 14.41 -11.14
N VAL A 65 -2.51 13.35 -11.84
CA VAL A 65 -1.26 13.34 -12.60
C VAL A 65 -1.42 14.20 -13.86
N VAL A 66 -0.64 15.27 -13.97
CA VAL A 66 -0.67 16.17 -15.14
C VAL A 66 0.43 15.84 -16.14
N GLN A 67 1.58 15.34 -15.68
CA GLN A 67 2.69 15.01 -16.56
C GLN A 67 3.50 13.84 -16.01
N LYS A 68 3.89 12.92 -16.90
CA LYS A 68 4.91 11.90 -16.61
C LYS A 68 6.26 12.40 -17.11
N LEU A 69 7.27 12.39 -16.24
CA LEU A 69 8.63 12.75 -16.64
C LEU A 69 9.37 11.52 -17.15
N ALA A 70 10.33 11.74 -18.04
CA ALA A 70 11.19 10.66 -18.51
C ALA A 70 11.99 10.07 -17.33
N PRO A 71 12.24 8.74 -17.32
CA PRO A 71 13.05 8.13 -16.27
C PRO A 71 14.45 8.73 -16.22
N ALA A 72 14.91 9.08 -15.02
CA ALA A 72 16.28 9.51 -14.80
C ALA A 72 17.14 8.31 -14.35
N PHE A 73 18.10 7.92 -15.17
CA PHE A 73 19.03 6.83 -14.87
C PHE A 73 20.22 7.36 -14.08
N VAL A 74 20.08 7.41 -12.76
CA VAL A 74 21.08 8.02 -11.86
C VAL A 74 22.34 7.14 -11.76
N ARG A 75 22.17 5.82 -11.60
CA ARG A 75 23.27 4.84 -11.60
C ARG A 75 22.76 3.43 -11.90
N ARG A 76 23.66 2.48 -12.16
CA ARG A 76 23.31 1.07 -12.40
C ARG A 76 22.46 0.51 -11.24
N GLY A 77 21.26 0.04 -11.55
CA GLY A 77 20.30 -0.48 -10.58
C GLY A 77 19.49 0.59 -9.82
N PHE A 78 19.61 1.88 -10.17
CA PHE A 78 18.84 2.96 -9.55
C PHE A 78 18.28 3.91 -10.63
N SER A 79 17.00 3.74 -10.93
CA SER A 79 16.24 4.59 -11.85
C SER A 79 15.21 5.38 -11.07
N LEU A 80 15.17 6.69 -11.29
CA LEU A 80 14.20 7.60 -10.67
C LEU A 80 13.08 7.88 -11.66
N TYR A 81 11.85 7.60 -11.24
CA TYR A 81 10.63 7.92 -11.98
C TYR A 81 9.96 9.07 -11.28
N ARG A 82 9.61 10.12 -12.03
CA ARG A 82 8.95 11.30 -11.50
C ARG A 82 7.68 11.61 -12.26
N VAL A 83 6.71 12.17 -11.55
CA VAL A 83 5.47 12.69 -12.12
C VAL A 83 5.18 14.06 -11.53
N ILE A 84 4.57 14.93 -12.33
CA ILE A 84 3.99 16.17 -11.84
C ILE A 84 2.52 15.89 -11.56
N VAL A 85 2.08 16.25 -10.36
CA VAL A 85 0.71 16.12 -9.90
C VAL A 85 0.17 17.48 -9.48
N THR A 86 -1.14 17.67 -9.59
CA THR A 86 -1.83 18.88 -9.16
C THR A 86 -2.99 18.53 -8.24
N ASP A 87 -3.24 19.33 -7.21
CA ASP A 87 -4.48 19.27 -6.40
C ASP A 87 -5.57 20.21 -6.95
N GLY A 88 -5.30 20.88 -8.08
CA GLY A 88 -6.15 21.89 -8.71
C GLY A 88 -5.77 23.33 -8.36
N VAL A 89 -4.88 23.53 -7.39
CA VAL A 89 -4.36 24.85 -6.98
C VAL A 89 -2.83 24.89 -7.06
N SER A 90 -2.17 23.86 -6.54
CA SER A 90 -0.72 23.74 -6.47
C SER A 90 -0.25 22.51 -7.26
N ASP A 91 0.94 22.63 -7.83
CA ASP A 91 1.61 21.53 -8.50
C ASP A 91 2.78 21.02 -7.65
N MET A 92 2.99 19.71 -7.65
CA MET A 92 4.08 19.05 -6.94
C MET A 92 4.73 17.98 -7.83
N ALA A 93 6.06 17.84 -7.74
CA ALA A 93 6.78 16.75 -8.37
C ALA A 93 6.98 15.60 -7.37
N LEU A 94 6.39 14.44 -7.66
CA LEU A 94 6.61 13.16 -6.98
C LEU A 94 7.69 12.35 -7.69
#